data_AF-A0A5T0K4F9-F1
#
_entry.id   AF-A0A5T0K4F9-F1
#
_cell.length_a   1.000
_cell.length_b   1.000
_cell.length_c   1.000
_cell.angle_alpha   90.00
_cell.angle_beta   90.00
_cell.angle_gamma   90.00
#
_symmetry.space_group_name_H-M   'P 1'
#
loop_
_entity.id
_entity.type
_entity.pdbx_description
1 polymer ?
#
loop_
_entity_poly.entity_id
_entity_poly.type
_entity_poly.pdbx_seq_one_letter_code
_entity_poly.pdbx_strand_id
1 'polypeptide(L)'
;MPNYKGIVPKGFKTDGASIPRLFWSLFPPFKSEYFSACVVHDFLCEKANSRSDYKIADLALKEAMAFLGCSKFKIFVFYHSCNLYHVIKCIFKSIKKELK
;
A
#
# COMPACT_ATOMS: atom_id res chain seq x y z
N MET A 1 1.16 14.34 -2.47
CA MET A 1 1.20 14.41 -3.95
C MET A 1 -0.04 15.14 -4.45
N PRO A 2 -0.01 16.48 -4.55
CA PRO A 2 -1.21 17.28 -4.83
C PRO A 2 -1.79 17.16 -6.25
N ASN A 3 -1.23 16.32 -7.14
CA ASN A 3 -1.64 16.21 -8.55
C ASN A 3 -1.79 14.76 -9.07
N TYR A 4 -1.81 13.75 -8.19
CA TYR A 4 -2.01 12.38 -8.65
C TYR A 4 -3.49 12.12 -8.98
N LYS A 5 -3.81 11.98 -10.27
CA LYS A 5 -5.18 11.78 -10.77
C LYS A 5 -5.73 10.34 -10.59
N GLY A 6 -5.04 9.49 -9.83
CA GLY A 6 -5.42 8.07 -9.72
C GLY A 6 -5.09 7.23 -10.96
N ILE A 7 -4.34 7.78 -11.93
CA ILE A 7 -4.04 7.12 -13.20
C ILE A 7 -2.72 6.35 -13.07
N VAL A 8 -2.81 5.03 -13.14
CA VAL A 8 -1.65 4.12 -13.22
C VAL A 8 -1.34 3.84 -14.70
N PRO A 9 -0.08 3.98 -15.17
CA PRO A 9 0.29 3.72 -16.56
C PRO A 9 0.02 2.27 -16.99
N LYS A 10 -0.42 2.08 -18.24
CA LYS A 10 -0.56 0.75 -18.83
C LYS A 10 0.80 0.04 -18.83
N GLY A 11 0.83 -1.20 -18.37
CA GLY A 11 2.05 -2.01 -18.27
C GLY A 11 2.74 -1.96 -16.90
N PHE A 12 2.22 -1.21 -15.94
CA PHE A 12 2.65 -1.28 -14.55
C PHE A 12 2.48 -2.71 -14.00
N LYS A 13 3.51 -3.22 -13.33
CA LYS A 13 3.50 -4.55 -12.70
C LYS A 13 3.17 -4.39 -11.22
N THR A 14 2.13 -5.06 -10.77
CA THR A 14 1.66 -5.11 -9.38
C THR A 14 1.69 -6.57 -8.91
N ASP A 15 2.04 -6.80 -7.66
CA ASP A 15 1.87 -8.10 -6.98
C ASP A 15 0.53 -8.20 -6.24
N GLY A 16 -0.30 -7.16 -6.30
CA GLY A 16 -1.60 -7.08 -5.66
C GLY A 16 -1.45 -6.78 -4.17
N ALA A 17 -2.14 -7.53 -3.31
CA ALA A 17 -1.93 -7.38 -1.88
C ALA A 17 -0.81 -8.34 -1.42
N SER A 18 0.34 -7.79 -1.01
CA SER A 18 1.48 -8.56 -0.46
C SER A 18 1.19 -9.10 0.95
N ILE A 19 0.26 -10.05 1.06
CA ILE A 19 -0.25 -10.60 2.32
C ILE A 19 0.41 -11.97 2.59
N PRO A 20 0.88 -12.25 3.82
CA PRO A 20 1.38 -13.58 4.18
C PRO A 20 0.35 -14.68 3.91
N ARG A 21 0.79 -15.82 3.36
CA ARG A 21 -0.09 -16.92 2.92
C ARG A 21 -1.08 -17.41 3.99
N LEU A 22 -0.69 -17.34 5.26
CA LEU A 22 -1.55 -17.72 6.39
C LEU A 22 -2.88 -16.95 6.42
N PHE A 23 -2.90 -15.72 5.90
CA PHE A 23 -4.09 -14.86 5.91
C PHE A 23 -4.89 -14.90 4.62
N TRP A 24 -4.50 -15.70 3.61
CA TRP A 24 -5.18 -15.71 2.30
C TRP A 24 -6.63 -16.21 2.35
N SER A 25 -6.99 -17.01 3.36
CA SER A 25 -8.39 -17.41 3.59
C SER A 25 -9.28 -16.23 3.96
N LEU A 26 -8.73 -15.21 4.62
CA LEU A 26 -9.44 -14.02 5.07
C LEU A 26 -9.28 -12.85 4.09
N PHE A 27 -8.07 -12.70 3.54
CA PHE A 27 -7.69 -11.61 2.64
C PHE A 27 -6.94 -12.18 1.42
N PRO A 28 -7.66 -12.69 0.41
CA PRO A 28 -7.05 -13.20 -0.81
C PRO A 28 -6.27 -12.11 -1.55
N PRO A 29 -5.05 -12.37 -2.04
CA PRO A 29 -4.20 -11.32 -2.63
C PRO A 29 -4.80 -10.62 -3.86
N PHE A 30 -5.66 -11.33 -4.62
CA PHE A 30 -6.24 -10.85 -5.88
C PHE A 30 -7.76 -10.62 -5.81
N LYS A 31 -8.27 -10.29 -4.63
CA LYS A 31 -9.71 -10.05 -4.48
C LYS A 31 -10.10 -8.78 -5.24
N SER A 32 -11.05 -8.90 -6.17
CA SER A 32 -11.53 -7.80 -7.02
C SER A 32 -12.00 -6.58 -6.23
N GLU A 33 -12.52 -6.80 -5.02
CA GLU A 33 -13.01 -5.78 -4.09
C GLU A 33 -12.00 -4.67 -3.79
N TYR A 34 -10.70 -4.98 -3.68
CA TYR A 34 -9.64 -4.02 -3.34
C TYR A 34 -8.45 -4.04 -4.29
N PHE A 35 -8.46 -4.92 -5.30
CA PHE A 35 -7.33 -5.08 -6.21
C PHE A 35 -6.92 -3.76 -6.90
N SER A 36 -7.89 -2.97 -7.37
CA SER A 36 -7.61 -1.66 -7.98
C SER A 36 -6.99 -0.66 -6.98
N ALA A 37 -7.36 -0.73 -5.70
CA ALA A 37 -6.73 0.07 -4.66
C ALA A 37 -5.28 -0.37 -4.39
N CYS A 38 -5.01 -1.68 -4.40
CA CYS A 38 -3.64 -2.22 -4.31
C CYS A 38 -2.76 -1.77 -5.47
N VAL A 39 -3.29 -1.80 -6.71
CA VAL A 39 -2.53 -1.34 -7.90
C VAL A 39 -2.09 0.12 -7.76
N VAL A 40 -2.99 0.99 -7.26
CA VAL A 40 -2.66 2.40 -6.99
C VAL A 40 -1.64 2.53 -5.86
N HIS A 41 -1.78 1.74 -4.80
CA HIS A 41 -0.86 1.73 -3.67
C HIS A 41 0.55 1.33 -4.08
N ASP A 42 0.70 0.23 -4.81
CA ASP A 42 1.99 -0.28 -5.29
C ASP A 42 2.70 0.77 -6.15
N PHE A 43 1.95 1.41 -7.06
CA PHE A 43 2.49 2.45 -7.93
C PHE A 43 3.01 3.66 -7.14
N LEU A 44 2.26 4.09 -6.11
CA LEU A 44 2.69 5.18 -5.24
C LEU A 44 3.89 4.78 -4.38
N CYS A 45 3.92 3.53 -3.91
CA CYS A 45 5.02 2.96 -3.12
C CYS A 45 6.31 2.83 -3.92
N GLU A 46 6.25 2.52 -5.23
CA GLU A 46 7.41 2.49 -6.12
C GLU A 46 8.04 3.88 -6.29
N LYS A 47 7.21 4.93 -6.29
CA LYS A 47 7.65 6.33 -6.42
C LYS A 47 8.04 6.99 -5.10
N ALA A 48 7.77 6.33 -3.97
CA ALA A 48 8.00 6.88 -2.64
C ALA A 48 9.50 6.85 -2.28
N ASN A 49 10.05 8.01 -1.91
CA ASN A 49 11.45 8.15 -1.49
C ASN A 49 11.60 8.46 0.00
N SER A 50 10.52 8.89 0.63
CA SER A 50 10.48 9.32 2.03
C SER A 50 9.35 8.63 2.82
N ARG A 51 9.44 8.72 4.14
CA ARG A 51 8.38 8.23 5.04
C ARG A 51 7.04 8.93 4.81
N SER A 52 7.07 10.22 4.47
CA SER A 52 5.88 11.01 4.12
C SER A 52 5.24 10.52 2.82
N ASP A 53 6.02 10.12 1.82
CA ASP A 53 5.47 9.59 0.57
C ASP A 53 4.75 8.26 0.80
N TYR A 54 5.35 7.36 1.59
CA TYR A 54 4.70 6.11 1.99
C TYR A 54 3.41 6.38 2.77
N LYS A 55 3.38 7.39 3.65
CA LYS A 55 2.16 7.76 4.38
C LYS A 55 1.05 8.22 3.42
N ILE A 56 1.40 8.93 2.35
CA ILE A 56 0.47 9.36 1.31
C ILE A 56 -0.05 8.16 0.53
N ALA A 57 0.83 7.20 0.18
CA ALA A 57 0.42 5.96 -0.47
C ALA A 57 -0.58 5.18 0.40
N ASP A 58 -0.27 4.99 1.69
CA ASP A 58 -1.13 4.28 2.64
C ASP A 58 -2.49 4.98 2.83
N LEU A 59 -2.51 6.32 2.84
CA LEU A 59 -3.75 7.08 2.91
C LEU A 59 -4.58 6.93 1.62
N ALA A 60 -3.94 6.98 0.46
CA ALA A 60 -4.61 6.75 -0.82
C ALA A 60 -5.20 5.33 -0.91
N LEU A 61 -4.51 4.31 -0.39
CA LEU A 61 -5.06 2.96 -0.26
C LEU A 61 -6.32 2.95 0.59
N LYS A 62 -6.28 3.59 1.76
CA LYS A 62 -7.44 3.69 2.68
C LYS A 62 -8.65 4.34 2.00
N GLU A 63 -8.43 5.47 1.32
CA GLU A 63 -9.47 6.21 0.62
C GLU A 63 -10.03 5.42 -0.57
N ALA A 64 -9.17 4.79 -1.38
CA ALA A 64 -9.58 3.97 -2.50
C ALA A 64 -10.39 2.74 -2.05
N MET A 65 -9.94 2.02 -1.01
CA MET A 65 -10.70 0.90 -0.46
C MET A 65 -12.06 1.34 0.10
N ALA A 66 -12.13 2.51 0.76
CA ALA A 66 -13.40 3.07 1.21
C ALA A 66 -14.34 3.39 0.04
N PHE A 67 -13.82 3.98 -1.02
CA PHE A 67 -14.57 4.26 -2.25
C PHE A 67 -15.09 2.98 -2.93
N LEU A 68 -14.31 1.90 -2.91
CA LEU A 68 -14.69 0.59 -3.44
C LEU A 68 -15.69 -0.17 -2.56
N GLY A 69 -16.13 0.40 -1.43
CA GLY A 69 -17.10 -0.22 -0.54
C GLY A 69 -16.52 -1.35 0.32
N CYS A 70 -15.21 -1.40 0.51
CA CYS A 70 -14.59 -2.36 1.42
C CYS A 70 -15.11 -2.16 2.86
N SER A 71 -15.22 -3.25 3.63
CA SER A 71 -15.63 -3.15 5.02
C SER A 71 -14.61 -2.33 5.84
N LYS A 72 -15.10 -1.56 6.82
CA LYS A 72 -14.24 -0.73 7.70
C LYS A 72 -13.13 -1.54 8.37
N PHE A 73 -13.41 -2.80 8.71
CA PHE A 73 -12.42 -3.72 9.28
C PHE A 73 -11.28 -4.04 8.30
N LYS A 74 -11.58 -4.37 7.03
CA LYS A 74 -10.55 -4.60 6.01
C LYS A 74 -9.70 -3.37 5.80
N ILE A 75 -10.34 -2.21 5.66
CA ILE A 75 -9.67 -0.92 5.49
C ILE A 75 -8.70 -0.66 6.65
N PHE A 76 -9.17 -0.89 7.88
CA PHE A 76 -8.35 -0.75 9.08
C PHE A 76 -7.13 -1.67 9.03
N VAL A 77 -7.34 -2.97 8.78
CA VAL A 77 -6.24 -3.96 8.72
C VAL A 77 -5.21 -3.56 7.66
N PHE A 78 -5.63 -3.30 6.43
CA PHE A 78 -4.72 -2.96 5.33
C PHE A 78 -3.94 -1.68 5.62
N TYR A 79 -4.64 -0.59 5.99
CA TYR A 79 -4.00 0.69 6.28
C TYR A 79 -2.95 0.57 7.39
N HIS A 80 -3.31 -0.06 8.51
CA HIS A 80 -2.40 -0.16 9.66
C HIS A 80 -1.23 -1.11 9.39
N SER A 81 -1.46 -2.23 8.67
CA SER A 81 -0.39 -3.16 8.28
C SER A 81 0.62 -2.51 7.33
N CYS A 82 0.17 -1.83 6.26
CA CYS A 82 1.07 -1.16 5.32
C CYS A 82 1.84 -0.01 6.00
N ASN A 83 1.16 0.80 6.80
CA ASN A 83 1.76 1.91 7.53
C ASN A 83 2.86 1.43 8.49
N LEU A 84 2.60 0.39 9.28
CA LEU A 84 3.60 -0.20 10.17
C LEU A 84 4.80 -0.75 9.40
N TYR A 85 4.55 -1.49 8.31
CA TYR A 85 5.60 -2.02 7.46
C TYR A 85 6.51 -0.90 6.91
N HIS A 86 5.93 0.20 6.42
CA HIS A 86 6.70 1.33 5.90
C HIS A 86 7.48 2.07 6.99
N VAL A 87 6.95 2.20 8.20
CA VAL A 87 7.71 2.73 9.36
C VAL A 87 8.96 1.89 9.60
N ILE A 88 8.77 0.57 9.74
CA ILE A 88 9.85 -0.38 10.00
C ILE A 88 10.88 -0.33 8.87
N LYS A 89 10.43 -0.37 7.61
CA LYS A 89 11.28 -0.28 6.40
C LYS A 89 12.12 0.99 6.39
N CYS A 90 11.54 2.15 6.73
CA CYS A 90 12.27 3.42 6.78
C CYS A 90 13.30 3.43 7.92
N ILE A 91 12.97 2.90 9.10
CA ILE A 91 13.90 2.80 10.23
C ILE A 91 15.10 1.93 9.85
N PHE A 92 14.86 0.72 9.31
CA PHE A 92 15.94 -0.16 8.84
C PHE A 92 16.81 0.49 7.76
N LYS A 93 16.21 1.22 6.82
CA LYS A 93 16.95 1.97 5.80
C LYS A 93 17.85 3.06 6.42
N SER A 94 17.37 3.74 7.46
CA SER A 94 18.17 4.75 8.19
C SER A 94 19.35 4.11 8.91
N ILE A 95 19.12 3.04 9.68
CA ILE A 95 20.17 2.30 10.40
C ILE A 95 21.24 1.78 9.42
N LYS A 96 20.83 1.18 8.30
CA LYS A 96 21.76 0.67 7.28
C LYS A 96 22.60 1.77 6.63
N LYS A 97 22.08 3.00 6.56
CA LYS A 97 22.82 4.16 6.03
C LYS A 97 23.90 4.64 7.00
N GLU A 98 23.66 4.56 8.30
CA GLU A 98 24.64 4.93 9.33
C GLU A 98 25.76 3.90 9.49
N LEU A 99 25.48 2.62 9.19
CA LEU A 99 26.45 1.53 9.26
C LEU A 99 27.40 1.42 8.05
N LYS A 100 27.18 2.24 7.01
CA LYS A 100 27.97 2.22 5.76
C LYS A 100 28.83 3.46 5.66
#